data_AF-A0A2E7BI84-F1
#
_entry.id   AF-A0A2E7BI84-F1
#
_cell.length_a   1.000
_cell.length_b   1.000
_cell.length_c   1.000
_cell.angle_alpha   90.00
_cell.angle_beta   90.00
_cell.angle_gamma   90.00
#
_symmetry.space_group_name_H-M   'P 1'
#
loop_
_entity.id
_entity.type
_entity.pdbx_description
1 polymer ?
#
loop_
_entity_poly.entity_id
_entity_poly.type
_entity_poly.pdbx_seq_one_letter_code
_entity_poly.pdbx_strand_id
1 'polypeptide(L)'
;MFLPEPLDKLTPDDAQLFSSLATAVRYSAGECIFKEGTPGDRFYLLDQGQVRIELERSEIDSDAVLGYLDSNHVLGEIALLDGRPRSASAYAHTNVELREVAAEALNGLLDEHPRLYGIVFAALGGSAALKLRRTNDMLADAIFEESDAAVDEVVKRAVEAQKQVADWPEDRIDAMLSDIAEATARHSVEFAEATVKETRIGNAEDKTLKNLMASVGVYQWLAGQTAAGPTREDVTNKVTELVRPVGVVLGLIPMTNPVATAVFKIVTCLKARNALILSFHRSSKHVGAQVGEMIQGVLKEHGAPVDLVQWIKDRQSRKTTESFMRHPGVAFILATGGTTMVQAAYQSGTPAIGVGPGNAPTLICPDANIDHAADCVVTSKSFDNGLICGSEQNLVVCRAVLPRFVESLIQRRAAVLTEQEVPDFKEKVTTGQGSHINPLVIGQGADVIARTTGIKREYPIKLLVVPTEKIDAQNPFALEKMAPVISLFVVDDEDQGIKIGKKLLQLEGAGHTAVIHTENRELIERFAAAMPASRVLVNTPASHGVIGSTTGLIPSLTLGCGTLGNNSTSDNVNFKHLLNTTRIAEYLPERMLQFMPLLKYIRK
;
A
#
# COMPACT_ATOMS: atom_id res chain seq x y z
N MET A 1 5.30 21.59 31.18
CA MET A 1 5.04 22.27 29.91
C MET A 1 6.20 21.95 29.00
N PHE A 2 6.01 21.17 27.93
CA PHE A 2 7.06 20.99 26.92
C PHE A 2 7.06 22.23 26.03
N LEU A 3 8.22 22.84 25.86
CA LEU A 3 8.41 24.05 25.08
C LEU A 3 9.57 23.82 24.10
N PRO A 4 9.51 24.35 22.86
CA PRO A 4 10.62 24.20 21.91
C PRO A 4 11.85 24.97 22.41
N GLU A 5 13.07 24.55 22.09
CA GLU A 5 14.25 25.36 22.40
C GLU A 5 14.18 26.74 21.74
N PRO A 6 14.56 27.85 22.42
CA PRO A 6 15.01 27.97 23.81
C PRO A 6 13.88 28.28 24.84
N LEU A 7 12.59 28.15 24.48
CA LEU A 7 11.48 28.33 25.43
C LEU A 7 11.49 27.25 26.55
N ASP A 8 12.14 26.12 26.33
CA ASP A 8 12.43 25.12 27.36
C ASP A 8 13.33 25.62 28.50
N LYS A 9 14.06 26.72 28.29
CA LYS A 9 15.00 27.33 29.24
C LYS A 9 14.41 28.51 30.00
N LEU A 10 13.10 28.74 29.91
CA LEU A 10 12.42 29.77 30.70
C LEU A 10 12.52 29.47 32.20
N THR A 11 12.67 30.52 33.01
CA THR A 11 12.53 30.38 34.47
C THR A 11 11.07 30.01 34.80
N PRO A 12 10.78 29.43 35.99
CA PRO A 12 9.40 29.09 36.36
C PRO A 12 8.44 30.29 36.27
N ASP A 13 8.89 31.47 36.68
CA ASP A 13 8.11 32.71 36.63
C ASP A 13 7.88 33.16 35.18
N ASP A 14 8.92 33.12 34.34
CA ASP A 14 8.82 33.44 32.90
C ASP A 14 7.92 32.46 32.14
N ALA A 15 7.97 31.17 32.49
CA ALA A 15 7.13 30.14 31.89
C ALA A 15 5.65 30.31 32.27
N GLN A 16 5.38 30.72 33.53
CA GLN A 16 4.02 31.03 33.98
C GLN A 16 3.48 32.28 33.30
N LEU A 17 4.30 33.33 33.16
CA LEU A 17 3.95 34.55 32.43
C LEU A 17 3.74 34.28 30.93
N PHE A 18 4.62 33.50 30.29
CA PHE A 18 4.42 33.11 28.89
C PHE A 18 3.15 32.26 28.71
N SER A 19 2.84 31.39 29.67
CA SER A 19 1.59 30.60 29.65
C SER A 19 0.34 31.47 29.72
N SER A 20 0.37 32.60 30.45
CA SER A 20 -0.80 33.48 30.58
C SER A 20 -1.12 34.25 29.30
N LEU A 21 -0.15 34.36 28.37
CA LEU A 21 -0.34 34.97 27.05
C LEU A 21 -0.86 33.98 25.99
N ALA A 22 -0.85 32.69 26.31
CA ALA A 22 -1.22 31.63 25.37
C ALA A 22 -2.66 31.16 25.61
N THR A 23 -3.44 31.08 24.53
CA THR A 23 -4.80 30.54 24.57
C THR A 23 -4.84 29.16 23.91
N ALA A 24 -5.43 28.18 24.59
CA ALA A 24 -5.58 26.84 24.05
C ALA A 24 -6.69 26.82 22.98
N VAL A 25 -6.37 26.32 21.79
CA VAL A 25 -7.31 26.16 20.67
C VAL A 25 -7.21 24.74 20.11
N ARG A 26 -8.31 24.24 19.55
CA ARG A 26 -8.42 22.89 19.01
C ARG A 26 -8.98 22.95 17.61
N TYR A 27 -8.40 22.16 16.71
CA TYR A 27 -8.90 21.99 15.35
C TYR A 27 -9.08 20.50 15.06
N SER A 28 -10.19 20.17 14.42
CA SER A 28 -10.47 18.82 13.93
C SER A 28 -9.66 18.55 12.67
N ALA A 29 -9.36 17.28 12.39
CA ALA A 29 -8.68 16.90 11.15
C ALA A 29 -9.40 17.47 9.91
N GLY A 30 -8.63 18.09 9.02
CA GLY A 30 -9.09 18.79 7.81
C GLY A 30 -9.40 20.28 8.00
N GLU A 31 -9.52 20.78 9.23
CA GLU A 31 -9.82 22.19 9.46
C GLU A 31 -8.64 23.10 9.12
N CYS A 32 -8.96 24.26 8.53
CA CYS A 32 -7.99 25.30 8.22
C CYS A 32 -7.63 26.07 9.49
N ILE A 33 -6.35 26.13 9.82
CA ILE A 33 -5.83 26.91 10.95
C ILE A 33 -5.62 28.36 10.49
N PHE A 34 -4.94 28.56 9.37
CA PHE A 34 -4.83 29.84 8.67
C PHE A 34 -4.52 29.61 7.18
N LYS A 35 -4.77 30.63 6.36
CA LYS A 35 -4.57 30.57 4.91
C LYS A 35 -3.35 31.36 4.45
N GLU A 36 -2.76 30.93 3.34
CA GLU A 36 -1.78 31.69 2.58
C GLU A 36 -2.32 33.08 2.24
N GLY A 37 -1.46 34.10 2.29
CA GLY A 37 -1.82 35.47 1.96
C GLY A 37 -2.63 36.22 3.01
N THR A 38 -3.06 35.59 4.11
CA THR A 38 -3.70 36.31 5.23
C THR A 38 -2.65 37.02 6.10
N PRO A 39 -3.03 38.04 6.89
CA PRO A 39 -2.12 38.64 7.88
C PRO A 39 -1.61 37.63 8.92
N GLY A 40 -0.40 37.87 9.45
CA GLY A 40 0.17 37.13 10.56
C GLY A 40 -0.08 37.81 11.90
N ASP A 41 -1.28 37.69 12.44
CA ASP A 41 -1.68 38.33 13.72
C ASP A 41 -1.40 37.47 14.97
N ARG A 42 -0.93 36.23 14.78
CA ARG A 42 -0.64 35.28 15.87
C ARG A 42 0.26 34.13 15.42
N PHE A 43 0.96 33.49 16.34
CA PHE A 43 1.63 32.21 16.10
C PHE A 43 1.07 31.12 16.99
N TYR A 44 1.40 29.88 16.66
CA TYR A 44 0.91 28.72 17.39
C TYR A 44 2.05 27.81 17.83
N LEU A 45 1.89 27.21 19.00
CA LEU A 45 2.67 26.09 19.50
C LEU A 45 1.84 24.81 19.36
N LEU A 46 2.35 23.84 18.61
CA LEU A 46 1.69 22.55 18.42
C LEU A 46 1.99 21.64 19.60
N ASP A 47 0.98 21.41 20.44
CA ASP A 47 1.10 20.55 21.61
C ASP A 47 0.84 19.08 21.23
N GLN A 48 -0.25 18.84 20.50
CA GLN A 48 -0.65 17.49 20.08
C GLN A 48 -1.17 17.47 18.65
N GLY A 49 -0.90 16.37 17.95
CA GLY A 49 -1.35 16.11 16.59
C GLY A 49 -0.34 16.55 15.53
N GLN A 50 -0.78 16.54 14.29
CA GLN A 50 0.03 16.87 13.13
C GLN A 50 -0.67 17.93 12.28
N VAL A 51 0.09 18.92 11.81
CA VAL A 51 -0.37 19.98 10.91
C VAL A 51 0.29 19.78 9.54
N ARG A 52 -0.49 19.81 8.45
CA ARG A 52 0.04 19.86 7.09
C ARG A 52 0.15 21.31 6.63
N ILE A 53 1.25 21.64 5.95
CA ILE A 53 1.51 22.95 5.35
C ILE A 53 1.33 22.84 3.84
N GLU A 54 0.56 23.74 3.23
CA GLU A 54 0.19 23.68 1.82
C GLU A 54 0.44 25.03 1.12
N LEU A 55 0.84 24.97 -0.16
CA LEU A 55 0.81 26.13 -1.05
C LEU A 55 -0.43 26.07 -1.93
N GLU A 56 -1.16 27.16 -1.97
CA GLU A 56 -2.31 27.33 -2.86
C GLU A 56 -1.82 27.98 -4.17
N ARG A 57 -1.90 27.24 -5.29
CA ARG A 57 -1.55 27.75 -6.61
C ARG A 57 -2.79 27.79 -7.48
N SER A 58 -3.35 28.97 -7.70
CA SER A 58 -4.55 29.16 -8.52
C SER A 58 -4.41 28.70 -9.99
N GLU A 59 -3.19 28.50 -10.47
CA GLU A 59 -2.86 28.11 -11.85
C GLU A 59 -2.79 26.59 -12.06
N ILE A 60 -2.76 25.80 -10.98
CA ILE A 60 -2.66 24.34 -11.00
C ILE A 60 -3.74 23.81 -10.06
N ASP A 61 -4.63 22.93 -10.53
CA ASP A 61 -5.71 22.33 -9.73
C ASP A 61 -5.16 21.27 -8.76
N SER A 62 -4.19 21.65 -7.94
CA SER A 62 -3.56 20.81 -6.91
C SER A 62 -2.96 21.67 -5.80
N ASP A 63 -3.36 21.41 -4.56
CA ASP A 63 -2.66 21.92 -3.38
C ASP A 63 -1.36 21.15 -3.18
N ALA A 64 -0.23 21.86 -3.11
CA ALA A 64 1.06 21.24 -2.89
C ALA A 64 1.37 21.16 -1.39
N VAL A 65 1.34 19.96 -0.81
CA VAL A 65 1.78 19.74 0.59
C VAL A 65 3.29 19.92 0.68
N LEU A 66 3.71 20.99 1.35
CA LEU A 66 5.13 21.29 1.61
C LEU A 66 5.73 20.40 2.71
N GLY A 67 4.90 19.95 3.64
CA GLY A 67 5.36 19.06 4.71
C GLY A 67 4.37 18.97 5.87
N TYR A 68 4.74 18.13 6.84
CA TYR A 68 3.99 17.91 8.06
C TYR A 68 4.80 18.39 9.26
N LEU A 69 4.14 19.05 10.20
CA LEU A 69 4.69 19.49 11.47
C LEU A 69 4.08 18.64 12.57
N ASP A 70 4.94 18.02 13.38
CA ASP A 70 4.55 17.24 14.56
C ASP A 70 4.57 18.11 15.82
N SER A 71 4.05 17.57 16.94
CA SER A 71 4.17 18.15 18.28
C SER A 71 5.54 18.77 18.57
N ASN A 72 5.55 19.86 19.33
CA ASN A 72 6.69 20.70 19.67
C ASN A 72 7.23 21.60 18.54
N HIS A 73 6.53 21.72 17.41
CA HIS A 73 6.85 22.72 16.40
C HIS A 73 6.07 24.02 16.61
N VAL A 74 6.68 25.12 16.21
CA VAL A 74 6.03 26.42 16.04
C VAL A 74 5.47 26.50 14.62
N LEU A 75 4.32 27.13 14.44
CA LEU A 75 3.81 27.51 13.12
C LEU A 75 3.27 28.93 13.11
N GLY A 76 3.39 29.58 11.95
CA GLY A 76 2.95 30.95 11.76
C GLY A 76 3.93 32.02 12.18
N GLU A 77 5.13 31.64 12.59
CA GLU A 77 6.15 32.54 13.13
C GLU A 77 6.75 33.48 12.08
N ILE A 78 6.87 33.04 10.83
CA ILE A 78 7.55 33.81 9.77
C ILE A 78 6.87 35.16 9.55
N ALA A 79 5.53 35.15 9.43
CA ALA A 79 4.73 36.35 9.20
C ALA A 79 4.79 37.36 10.37
N LEU A 80 5.01 36.88 11.59
CA LEU A 80 5.23 37.75 12.76
C LEU A 80 6.63 38.36 12.78
N LEU A 81 7.63 37.63 12.28
CA LEU A 81 9.01 38.08 12.29
C LEU A 81 9.29 39.15 11.22
N ASP A 82 8.67 39.05 10.04
CA ASP A 82 8.93 39.94 8.90
C ASP A 82 7.76 40.89 8.55
N GLY A 83 6.61 40.73 9.19
CA GLY A 83 5.41 41.54 8.98
C GLY A 83 4.71 41.32 7.63
N ARG A 84 5.05 40.25 6.89
CA ARG A 84 4.42 39.92 5.60
C ARG A 84 3.22 38.99 5.78
N PRO A 85 2.35 38.86 4.76
CA PRO A 85 1.31 37.84 4.77
C PRO A 85 1.86 36.42 4.93
N ARG A 86 1.02 35.50 5.40
CA ARG A 86 1.36 34.07 5.55
C ARG A 86 1.91 33.52 4.23
N SER A 87 3.05 32.84 4.30
CA SER A 87 3.74 32.26 3.15
C SER A 87 3.16 30.92 2.67
N ALA A 88 2.25 30.31 3.44
CA ALA A 88 1.60 29.04 3.15
C ALA A 88 0.31 28.91 3.99
N SER A 89 -0.60 28.04 3.56
CA SER A 89 -1.77 27.61 4.32
C SER A 89 -1.38 26.51 5.32
N ALA A 90 -2.07 26.45 6.45
CA ALA A 90 -1.90 25.40 7.45
C ALA A 90 -3.24 24.73 7.75
N TYR A 91 -3.26 23.40 7.69
CA TYR A 91 -4.44 22.58 7.95
C TYR A 91 -4.12 21.52 9.00
N ALA A 92 -5.07 21.28 9.89
CA ALA A 92 -5.00 20.16 10.82
C ALA A 92 -4.98 18.84 10.03
N HIS A 93 -3.90 18.06 10.09
CA HIS A 93 -3.84 16.75 9.43
C HIS A 93 -4.50 15.68 10.29
N THR A 94 -4.27 15.74 11.59
CA THR A 94 -5.03 15.01 12.61
C THR A 94 -5.87 16.01 13.41
N ASN A 95 -6.62 15.55 14.42
CA ASN A 95 -7.07 16.47 15.46
C ASN A 95 -5.83 17.08 16.12
N VAL A 96 -5.81 18.41 16.26
CA VAL A 96 -4.66 19.14 16.81
C VAL A 96 -5.07 19.98 18.01
N GLU A 97 -4.20 19.98 19.02
CA GLU A 97 -4.24 20.91 20.14
C GLU A 97 -3.08 21.90 19.99
N LEU A 98 -3.43 23.18 19.99
CA LEU A 98 -2.51 24.28 19.76
C LEU A 98 -2.65 25.30 20.90
N ARG A 99 -1.56 26.01 21.17
CA ARG A 99 -1.57 27.25 21.95
C ARG A 99 -1.30 28.41 21.03
N GLU A 100 -2.27 29.30 20.85
CA GLU A 100 -2.10 30.53 20.09
C GLU A 100 -1.62 31.68 20.96
N VAL A 101 -0.72 32.50 20.42
CA VAL A 101 -0.21 33.72 21.06
C VAL A 101 -0.37 34.87 20.07
N ALA A 102 -1.15 35.88 20.45
CA ALA A 102 -1.42 37.05 19.63
C ALA A 102 -0.17 37.95 19.47
N ALA A 103 -0.04 38.59 18.32
CA ALA A 103 1.04 39.54 18.03
C ALA A 103 1.05 40.68 19.05
N GLU A 104 -0.12 41.21 19.43
CA GLU A 104 -0.26 42.29 20.39
C GLU A 104 0.22 41.88 21.78
N ALA A 105 -0.10 40.65 22.20
CA ALA A 105 0.34 40.09 23.48
C ALA A 105 1.86 39.88 23.51
N LEU A 106 2.43 39.40 22.40
CA LEU A 106 3.88 39.28 22.24
C LEU A 106 4.56 40.66 22.25
N ASN A 107 3.99 41.66 21.57
CA ASN A 107 4.54 43.01 21.54
C ASN A 107 4.46 43.70 22.92
N GLY A 108 3.43 43.42 23.72
CA GLY A 108 3.35 43.90 25.11
C GLY A 108 4.51 43.42 25.98
N LEU A 109 5.06 42.23 25.72
CA LEU A 109 6.27 41.76 26.41
C LEU A 109 7.49 42.62 26.13
N LEU A 110 7.56 43.32 24.99
CA LEU A 110 8.71 44.17 24.66
C LEU A 110 8.84 45.31 25.67
N ASP A 111 7.71 45.89 26.09
CA ASP A 111 7.66 47.02 27.00
C ASP A 111 7.71 46.57 28.47
N GLU A 112 6.98 45.51 28.83
CA GLU A 112 6.82 45.08 30.23
C GLU A 112 7.89 44.08 30.69
N HIS A 113 8.34 43.20 29.80
CA HIS A 113 9.23 42.08 30.11
C HIS A 113 10.26 41.81 28.99
N PRO A 114 11.17 42.77 28.68
CA PRO A 114 12.03 42.73 27.49
C PRO A 114 12.96 41.50 27.42
N ARG A 115 13.34 40.94 28.57
CA ARG A 115 14.10 39.69 28.63
C ARG A 115 13.29 38.51 28.11
N LEU A 116 12.03 38.38 28.52
CA LEU A 116 11.13 37.31 28.07
C LEU A 116 10.83 37.47 26.58
N TYR A 117 10.57 38.70 26.13
CA TYR A 117 10.42 39.02 24.70
C TYR A 117 11.61 38.50 23.88
N GLY A 118 12.84 38.81 24.31
CA GLY A 118 14.06 38.36 23.62
C GLY A 118 14.17 36.83 23.51
N ILE A 119 13.76 36.09 24.55
CA ILE A 119 13.79 34.62 24.54
C ILE A 119 12.74 34.06 23.58
N VAL A 120 11.51 34.58 23.63
CA VAL A 120 10.41 34.16 22.74
C VAL A 120 10.76 34.47 21.29
N PHE A 121 11.26 35.68 21.01
CA PHE A 121 11.66 36.09 19.66
C PHE A 121 12.81 35.24 19.12
N ALA A 122 13.78 34.88 19.96
CA ALA A 122 14.86 33.94 19.60
C ALA A 122 14.31 32.53 19.27
N ALA A 123 13.27 32.07 19.95
CA ALA A 123 12.61 30.80 19.64
C ALA A 123 11.91 30.80 18.27
N LEU A 124 11.18 31.88 17.97
CA LEU A 124 10.54 32.07 16.68
C LEU A 124 11.59 32.10 15.56
N GLY A 125 12.66 32.89 15.74
CA GLY A 125 13.77 32.97 14.79
C GLY A 125 14.50 31.63 14.60
N GLY A 126 14.72 30.89 15.68
CA GLY A 126 15.29 29.54 15.64
C GLY A 126 14.42 28.55 14.85
N SER A 127 13.10 28.60 15.05
CA SER A 127 12.15 27.78 14.29
C SER A 127 12.18 28.10 12.80
N ALA A 128 12.14 29.40 12.43
CA ALA A 128 12.20 29.84 11.05
C ALA A 128 13.52 29.43 10.37
N ALA A 129 14.66 29.62 11.06
CA ALA A 129 15.97 29.23 10.55
C ALA A 129 16.10 27.72 10.32
N LEU A 130 15.54 26.89 11.21
CA LEU A 130 15.53 25.43 11.04
C LEU A 130 14.73 25.01 9.79
N LYS A 131 13.56 25.61 9.58
CA LYS A 131 12.73 25.34 8.39
C LYS A 131 13.42 25.79 7.10
N LEU A 132 14.11 26.94 7.12
CA LEU A 132 14.89 27.41 5.98
C LEU A 132 16.05 26.46 5.65
N ARG A 133 16.78 25.96 6.65
CA ARG A 133 17.83 24.95 6.45
C ARG A 133 17.28 23.67 5.84
N ARG A 134 16.16 23.14 6.35
CA ARG A 134 15.48 21.98 5.75
C ARG A 134 15.09 22.23 4.29
N THR A 135 14.58 23.41 3.99
CA THR A 135 14.20 23.80 2.62
C THR A 135 15.44 23.83 1.71
N ASN A 136 16.56 24.36 2.18
CA ASN A 136 17.83 24.33 1.45
C ASN A 136 18.33 22.90 1.24
N ASP A 137 18.21 22.00 2.22
CA ASP A 137 18.59 20.60 2.09
C ASP A 137 17.70 19.88 1.05
N MET A 138 16.39 20.12 1.08
CA MET A 138 15.46 19.58 0.07
C MET A 138 15.75 20.10 -1.33
N LEU A 139 16.09 21.39 -1.43
CA LEU A 139 16.45 22.02 -2.71
C LEU A 139 17.80 21.49 -3.20
N ALA A 140 18.76 21.29 -2.30
CA ALA A 140 20.06 20.72 -2.63
C ALA A 140 19.92 19.26 -3.10
N ASP A 141 19.12 18.43 -2.41
CA ASP A 141 18.78 17.07 -2.84
C ASP A 141 18.11 17.06 -4.23
N ALA A 142 17.33 18.10 -4.57
CA ALA A 142 16.65 18.21 -5.86
C ALA A 142 17.53 18.77 -7.00
N ILE A 143 18.51 19.62 -6.67
CA ILE A 143 19.39 20.27 -7.65
C ILE A 143 20.68 19.48 -7.88
N PHE A 144 21.26 18.94 -6.81
CA PHE A 144 22.54 18.25 -6.80
C PHE A 144 22.27 16.74 -6.62
N GLU A 145 21.81 16.09 -7.69
CA GLU A 145 21.77 14.62 -7.77
C GLU A 145 23.20 14.07 -7.75
N GLU A 146 23.72 13.75 -6.57
CA GLU A 146 24.89 12.87 -6.48
C GLU A 146 24.42 11.43 -6.73
N SER A 147 24.89 10.82 -7.82
CA SER A 147 24.65 9.40 -8.05
C SER A 147 25.34 8.61 -6.94
N ASP A 148 24.59 7.72 -6.30
CA ASP A 148 25.14 6.83 -5.28
C ASP A 148 25.95 5.76 -6.01
N ALA A 149 27.28 5.85 -5.97
CA ALA A 149 28.18 4.92 -6.65
C ALA A 149 27.91 3.44 -6.29
N ALA A 150 27.36 3.16 -5.10
CA ALA A 150 26.96 1.80 -4.72
C ALA A 150 25.69 1.35 -5.45
N VAL A 151 24.73 2.26 -5.68
CA VAL A 151 23.54 2.01 -6.50
C VAL A 151 23.93 1.74 -7.94
N ASP A 152 24.79 2.61 -8.51
CA ASP A 152 25.24 2.50 -9.90
C ASP A 152 25.91 1.16 -10.18
N GLU A 153 26.77 0.69 -9.27
CA GLU A 153 27.47 -0.58 -9.43
C GLU A 153 26.52 -1.79 -9.35
N VAL A 154 25.51 -1.77 -8.47
CA VAL A 154 24.49 -2.84 -8.41
C VAL A 154 23.68 -2.88 -9.71
N VAL A 155 23.23 -1.73 -10.20
CA VAL A 155 22.44 -1.66 -11.44
C VAL A 155 23.28 -2.07 -12.65
N LYS A 156 24.54 -1.61 -12.73
CA LYS A 156 25.46 -1.99 -13.81
C LYS A 156 25.64 -3.51 -13.90
N ARG A 157 25.85 -4.19 -12.76
CA ARG A 157 25.97 -5.66 -12.73
C ARG A 157 24.67 -6.35 -13.14
N ALA A 158 23.50 -5.80 -12.77
CA ALA A 158 22.21 -6.32 -13.20
C ALA A 158 22.00 -6.18 -14.72
N VAL A 159 22.36 -5.03 -15.31
CA VAL A 159 22.30 -4.79 -16.76
C VAL A 159 23.18 -5.78 -17.50
N GLU A 160 24.40 -6.01 -17.03
CA GLU A 160 25.33 -6.96 -17.67
C GLU A 160 24.84 -8.40 -17.55
N ALA A 161 24.34 -8.80 -16.39
CA ALA A 161 23.73 -10.12 -16.19
C ALA A 161 22.50 -10.35 -17.10
N GLN A 162 21.64 -9.33 -17.25
CA GLN A 162 20.46 -9.41 -18.10
C GLN A 162 20.82 -9.69 -19.56
N LYS A 163 21.84 -9.01 -20.09
CA LYS A 163 22.30 -9.21 -21.48
C LYS A 163 22.73 -10.65 -21.75
N GLN A 164 23.37 -11.30 -20.78
CA GLN A 164 23.86 -12.68 -20.94
C GLN A 164 22.74 -13.72 -21.05
N VAL A 165 21.53 -13.40 -20.55
CA VAL A 165 20.38 -14.32 -20.56
C VAL A 165 19.28 -13.92 -21.56
N ALA A 166 19.43 -12.77 -22.23
CA ALA A 166 18.41 -12.20 -23.12
C ALA A 166 17.99 -13.13 -24.27
N ASP A 167 18.93 -13.95 -24.78
CA ASP A 167 18.72 -14.88 -25.88
C ASP A 167 18.69 -16.35 -25.43
N TRP A 168 18.58 -16.63 -24.13
CA TRP A 168 18.48 -18.01 -23.66
C TRP A 168 17.20 -18.68 -24.16
N PRO A 169 17.27 -19.96 -24.55
CA PRO A 169 16.10 -20.68 -25.04
C PRO A 169 15.11 -20.96 -23.89
N GLU A 170 13.83 -21.11 -24.24
CA GLU A 170 12.73 -21.26 -23.27
C GLU A 170 12.90 -22.47 -22.36
N ASP A 171 13.37 -23.60 -22.89
CA ASP A 171 13.61 -24.84 -22.15
C ASP A 171 14.66 -24.67 -21.06
N ARG A 172 15.73 -23.92 -21.34
CA ARG A 172 16.76 -23.58 -20.35
C ARG A 172 16.22 -22.66 -19.26
N ILE A 173 15.40 -21.67 -19.61
CA ILE A 173 14.74 -20.81 -18.63
C ILE A 173 13.77 -21.63 -17.77
N ASP A 174 12.94 -22.47 -18.37
CA ASP A 174 11.95 -23.27 -17.66
C ASP A 174 12.59 -24.31 -16.72
N ALA A 175 13.72 -24.90 -17.11
CA ALA A 175 14.49 -25.79 -16.23
C ALA A 175 15.03 -25.04 -15.00
N MET A 176 15.61 -23.85 -15.20
CA MET A 176 16.09 -23.01 -14.10
C MET A 176 14.96 -22.57 -13.17
N LEU A 177 13.79 -22.22 -13.73
CA LEU A 177 12.62 -21.84 -12.93
C LEU A 177 12.05 -23.01 -12.12
N SER A 178 12.09 -24.23 -12.68
CA SER A 178 11.70 -25.46 -11.97
C SER A 178 12.55 -25.62 -10.72
N ASP A 179 13.87 -25.55 -10.86
CA ASP A 179 14.80 -25.77 -9.74
C ASP A 179 14.70 -24.66 -8.68
N ILE A 180 14.44 -23.41 -9.10
CA ILE A 180 14.12 -22.31 -8.17
C ILE A 180 12.84 -22.62 -7.38
N ALA A 181 11.80 -23.13 -8.06
CA ALA A 181 10.53 -23.43 -7.44
C ALA A 181 10.65 -24.60 -6.44
N GLU A 182 11.37 -25.65 -6.82
CA GLU A 182 11.67 -26.82 -5.98
C GLU A 182 12.57 -26.47 -4.80
N ALA A 183 13.63 -25.69 -5.01
CA ALA A 183 14.50 -25.22 -3.92
C ALA A 183 13.70 -24.39 -2.90
N THR A 184 12.85 -23.48 -3.36
CA THR A 184 11.95 -22.73 -2.48
C THR A 184 10.99 -23.66 -1.73
N ALA A 185 10.43 -24.67 -2.40
CA ALA A 185 9.52 -25.63 -1.77
C ALA A 185 10.21 -26.48 -0.69
N ARG A 186 11.46 -26.90 -0.91
CA ARG A 186 12.25 -27.65 0.09
C ARG A 186 12.50 -26.85 1.36
N HIS A 187 12.70 -25.53 1.23
CA HIS A 187 12.98 -24.62 2.35
C HIS A 187 11.73 -23.85 2.83
N SER A 188 10.52 -24.19 2.36
CA SER A 188 9.33 -23.35 2.57
C SER A 188 8.96 -23.19 4.04
N VAL A 189 9.12 -24.26 4.84
CA VAL A 189 8.88 -24.27 6.29
C VAL A 189 9.92 -23.42 7.01
N GLU A 190 11.20 -23.62 6.72
CA GLU A 190 12.30 -22.86 7.32
C GLU A 190 12.14 -21.35 7.05
N PHE A 191 11.85 -20.97 5.81
CA PHE A 191 11.61 -19.59 5.44
C PHE A 191 10.35 -19.01 6.10
N ALA A 192 9.31 -19.81 6.27
CA ALA A 192 8.09 -19.38 6.95
C ALA A 192 8.35 -19.11 8.44
N GLU A 193 9.03 -20.02 9.13
CA GLU A 193 9.44 -19.86 10.53
C GLU A 193 10.37 -18.66 10.72
N ALA A 194 11.38 -18.51 9.86
CA ALA A 194 12.28 -17.36 9.86
C ALA A 194 11.52 -16.06 9.63
N THR A 195 10.55 -16.04 8.71
CA THR A 195 9.70 -14.88 8.45
C THR A 195 8.88 -14.49 9.68
N VAL A 196 8.20 -15.45 10.34
CA VAL A 196 7.42 -15.16 11.56
C VAL A 196 8.33 -14.67 12.67
N LYS A 197 9.50 -15.30 12.85
CA LYS A 197 10.48 -14.90 13.86
C LYS A 197 11.00 -13.49 13.66
N GLU A 198 11.31 -13.11 12.42
CA GLU A 198 11.85 -11.78 12.09
C GLU A 198 10.76 -10.70 12.13
N THR A 199 9.61 -10.96 11.49
CA THR A 199 8.55 -9.96 11.28
C THR A 199 7.55 -9.88 12.45
N ARG A 200 7.44 -10.95 13.25
CA ARG A 200 6.47 -11.15 14.35
C ARG A 200 5.00 -11.12 13.93
N ILE A 201 4.72 -11.32 12.64
CA ILE A 201 3.36 -11.33 12.08
C ILE A 201 3.08 -12.60 11.29
N GLY A 202 1.82 -13.01 11.28
CA GLY A 202 1.36 -14.22 10.61
C GLY A 202 1.70 -15.50 11.37
N ASN A 203 1.63 -16.63 10.68
CA ASN A 203 1.99 -17.93 11.23
C ASN A 203 2.77 -18.78 10.21
N ALA A 204 3.56 -19.74 10.70
CA ALA A 204 4.48 -20.50 9.86
C ALA A 204 3.75 -21.46 8.91
N GLU A 205 2.62 -22.04 9.33
CA GLU A 205 1.84 -22.98 8.51
C GLU A 205 1.30 -22.29 7.24
N ASP A 206 0.61 -21.16 7.40
CA ASP A 206 0.03 -20.44 6.28
C ASP A 206 1.11 -19.78 5.40
N LYS A 207 2.21 -19.29 5.99
CA LYS A 207 3.35 -18.80 5.20
C LYS A 207 4.03 -19.91 4.41
N THR A 208 4.06 -21.14 4.92
CA THR A 208 4.56 -22.30 4.17
C THR A 208 3.69 -22.51 2.92
N LEU A 209 2.37 -22.52 3.07
CA LEU A 209 1.43 -22.64 1.95
C LEU A 209 1.59 -21.50 0.94
N LYS A 210 1.78 -20.26 1.41
CA LYS A 210 2.04 -19.10 0.53
C LYS A 210 3.34 -19.24 -0.25
N ASN A 211 4.40 -19.72 0.39
CA ASN A 211 5.69 -19.95 -0.26
C ASN A 211 5.55 -21.02 -1.36
N LEU A 212 4.85 -22.12 -1.07
CA LEU A 212 4.59 -23.19 -2.05
C LEU A 212 3.73 -22.71 -3.22
N MET A 213 2.71 -21.91 -2.96
CA MET A 213 1.87 -21.30 -4.00
C MET A 213 2.69 -20.36 -4.89
N ALA A 214 3.49 -19.48 -4.27
CA ALA A 214 4.30 -18.50 -4.98
C ALA A 214 5.46 -19.09 -5.78
N SER A 215 5.92 -20.29 -5.38
CA SER A 215 6.96 -21.04 -6.07
C SER A 215 6.36 -22.03 -7.07
N VAL A 216 5.93 -23.19 -6.60
CA VAL A 216 5.46 -24.31 -7.42
C VAL A 216 4.17 -23.94 -8.16
N GLY A 217 3.21 -23.31 -7.47
CA GLY A 217 1.93 -22.92 -8.10
C GLY A 217 2.11 -21.93 -9.25
N VAL A 218 2.93 -20.89 -9.05
CA VAL A 218 3.25 -19.90 -10.10
C VAL A 218 4.08 -20.56 -11.22
N TYR A 219 5.09 -21.36 -10.89
CA TYR A 219 5.90 -22.06 -11.89
C TYR A 219 5.05 -22.96 -12.79
N GLN A 220 4.14 -23.77 -12.22
CA GLN A 220 3.25 -24.64 -12.98
C GLN A 220 2.40 -23.86 -13.99
N TRP A 221 2.00 -22.64 -13.65
CA TRP A 221 1.30 -21.77 -14.58
C TRP A 221 2.24 -21.20 -15.65
N LEU A 222 3.49 -20.86 -15.32
CA LEU A 222 4.47 -20.26 -16.24
C LEU A 222 5.06 -21.26 -17.25
N ALA A 223 5.25 -22.51 -16.83
CA ALA A 223 5.95 -23.53 -17.61
C ALA A 223 5.33 -23.71 -19.01
N GLY A 224 6.17 -23.71 -20.04
CA GLY A 224 5.75 -23.88 -21.43
C GLY A 224 5.11 -22.64 -22.09
N GLN A 225 4.90 -21.53 -21.37
CA GLN A 225 4.47 -20.28 -22.00
C GLN A 225 5.64 -19.59 -22.72
N THR A 226 5.41 -18.98 -23.88
CA THR A 226 6.46 -18.26 -24.63
C THR A 226 6.71 -16.87 -24.07
N ALA A 227 7.98 -16.52 -23.84
CA ALA A 227 8.40 -15.24 -23.28
C ALA A 227 9.55 -14.55 -24.05
N ALA A 228 9.99 -15.11 -25.19
CA ALA A 228 10.87 -14.46 -26.15
C ALA A 228 10.54 -14.86 -27.59
N GLY A 229 10.91 -13.98 -28.53
CA GLY A 229 10.73 -14.23 -29.95
C GLY A 229 9.29 -13.96 -30.42
N PRO A 230 8.90 -14.50 -31.59
CA PRO A 230 7.55 -14.34 -32.14
C PRO A 230 6.51 -15.02 -31.25
N THR A 231 5.46 -14.29 -30.87
CA THR A 231 4.40 -14.79 -29.98
C THR A 231 3.03 -14.84 -30.62
N ARG A 232 2.79 -14.04 -31.66
CA ARG A 232 1.51 -13.99 -32.38
C ARG A 232 1.74 -13.59 -33.83
N GLU A 233 1.02 -14.26 -34.74
CA GLU A 233 0.94 -13.89 -36.15
C GLU A 233 -0.52 -13.65 -36.53
N ASP A 234 -0.84 -12.43 -36.93
CA ASP A 234 -2.11 -12.08 -37.55
C ASP A 234 -1.92 -12.05 -39.07
N VAL A 235 -2.14 -13.21 -39.69
CA VAL A 235 -2.00 -13.41 -41.14
C VAL A 235 -2.95 -12.48 -41.92
N THR A 236 -4.13 -12.17 -41.37
CA THR A 236 -5.13 -11.33 -42.05
C THR A 236 -4.67 -9.88 -42.09
N ASN A 237 -4.16 -9.37 -40.97
CA ASN A 237 -3.63 -8.01 -40.89
C ASN A 237 -2.14 -7.90 -41.24
N LYS A 238 -1.49 -9.02 -41.60
CA LYS A 238 -0.04 -9.12 -41.82
C LYS A 238 0.78 -8.44 -40.72
N VAL A 239 0.45 -8.77 -39.46
CA VAL A 239 1.17 -8.27 -38.29
C VAL A 239 1.72 -9.45 -37.49
N THR A 240 3.03 -9.45 -37.27
CA THR A 240 3.70 -10.41 -36.39
C THR A 240 4.19 -9.70 -35.14
N GLU A 241 3.84 -10.22 -33.96
CA GLU A 241 4.27 -9.71 -32.66
C GLU A 241 5.50 -10.50 -32.18
N LEU A 242 6.54 -9.76 -31.76
CA LEU A 242 7.71 -10.28 -31.07
C LEU A 242 7.80 -9.67 -29.68
N VAL A 243 8.15 -10.47 -28.68
CA VAL A 243 8.36 -9.98 -27.31
C VAL A 243 9.83 -9.93 -26.92
N ARG A 244 10.18 -8.94 -26.10
CA ARG A 244 11.53 -8.71 -25.56
C ARG A 244 11.47 -8.32 -24.08
N PRO A 245 12.48 -8.64 -23.26
CA PRO A 245 12.57 -8.17 -21.87
C PRO A 245 12.45 -6.65 -21.78
N VAL A 246 11.93 -6.16 -20.65
CA VAL A 246 11.99 -4.73 -20.29
C VAL A 246 13.40 -4.30 -19.87
N GLY A 247 14.20 -5.21 -19.30
CA GLY A 247 15.57 -4.94 -18.85
C GLY A 247 15.77 -5.26 -17.38
N VAL A 248 16.20 -4.27 -16.58
CA VAL A 248 16.35 -4.41 -15.12
C VAL A 248 15.06 -3.96 -14.43
N VAL A 249 14.52 -4.83 -13.58
CA VAL A 249 13.32 -4.58 -12.78
C VAL A 249 13.71 -4.31 -11.33
N LEU A 250 13.14 -3.28 -10.72
CA LEU A 250 13.18 -3.07 -9.26
C LEU A 250 11.92 -3.65 -8.62
N GLY A 251 12.07 -4.66 -7.78
CA GLY A 251 10.98 -5.33 -7.06
C GLY A 251 10.89 -4.87 -5.61
N LEU A 252 9.85 -4.11 -5.25
CA LEU A 252 9.60 -3.73 -3.85
C LEU A 252 8.86 -4.87 -3.13
N ILE A 253 9.37 -5.29 -1.97
CA ILE A 253 8.88 -6.47 -1.26
C ILE A 253 8.29 -6.08 0.10
N PRO A 254 7.02 -6.41 0.39
CA PRO A 254 6.38 -6.05 1.65
C PRO A 254 6.80 -7.00 2.79
N MET A 255 6.66 -6.55 4.03
CA MET A 255 6.94 -7.40 5.21
C MET A 255 5.90 -8.50 5.46
N THR A 256 4.71 -8.39 4.87
CA THR A 256 3.63 -9.37 5.04
C THR A 256 3.93 -10.68 4.31
N ASN A 257 4.55 -10.58 3.13
CA ASN A 257 4.78 -11.67 2.19
C ASN A 257 6.23 -11.68 1.65
N PRO A 258 7.27 -11.58 2.50
CA PRO A 258 8.61 -11.26 2.01
C PRO A 258 9.20 -12.35 1.10
N VAL A 259 9.04 -13.62 1.48
CA VAL A 259 9.53 -14.77 0.71
C VAL A 259 8.64 -15.00 -0.51
N ALA A 260 7.34 -15.20 -0.30
CA ALA A 260 6.39 -15.47 -1.35
C ALA A 260 6.40 -14.40 -2.47
N THR A 261 6.35 -13.10 -2.12
CA THR A 261 6.40 -12.03 -3.14
C THR A 261 7.75 -11.94 -3.85
N ALA A 262 8.86 -12.18 -3.14
CA ALA A 262 10.18 -12.20 -3.77
C ALA A 262 10.28 -13.33 -4.80
N VAL A 263 9.91 -14.56 -4.42
CA VAL A 263 9.97 -15.72 -5.31
C VAL A 263 9.04 -15.56 -6.51
N PHE A 264 7.80 -15.10 -6.30
CA PHE A 264 6.87 -14.78 -7.39
C PHE A 264 7.50 -13.78 -8.39
N LYS A 265 8.12 -12.70 -7.90
CA LYS A 265 8.79 -11.71 -8.77
C LYS A 265 10.01 -12.28 -9.46
N ILE A 266 10.79 -13.11 -8.77
CA ILE A 266 11.96 -13.79 -9.35
C ILE A 266 11.49 -14.65 -10.53
N VAL A 267 10.57 -15.59 -10.32
CA VAL A 267 10.18 -16.52 -11.39
C VAL A 267 9.52 -15.81 -12.57
N THR A 268 8.73 -14.76 -12.32
CA THR A 268 8.10 -13.97 -13.39
C THR A 268 9.10 -13.08 -14.15
N CYS A 269 10.05 -12.43 -13.47
CA CYS A 269 11.09 -11.63 -14.12
C CYS A 269 12.03 -12.50 -14.95
N LEU A 270 12.48 -13.62 -14.39
CA LEU A 270 13.37 -14.56 -15.06
C LEU A 270 12.70 -15.25 -16.25
N LYS A 271 11.41 -15.60 -16.17
CA LYS A 271 10.65 -16.08 -17.32
C LYS A 271 10.69 -15.10 -18.48
N ALA A 272 10.54 -13.81 -18.18
CA ALA A 272 10.63 -12.73 -19.15
C ALA A 272 12.07 -12.27 -19.46
N ARG A 273 13.11 -12.99 -18.97
CA ARG A 273 14.55 -12.71 -19.20
C ARG A 273 15.00 -11.32 -18.72
N ASN A 274 14.39 -10.84 -17.63
CA ASN A 274 14.77 -9.62 -16.96
C ASN A 274 15.70 -9.90 -15.78
N ALA A 275 16.62 -8.98 -15.50
CA ALA A 275 17.30 -8.97 -14.21
C ALA A 275 16.38 -8.33 -13.16
N LEU A 276 16.55 -8.73 -11.90
CA LEU A 276 15.73 -8.26 -10.79
C LEU A 276 16.59 -7.79 -9.63
N ILE A 277 16.34 -6.57 -9.16
CA ILE A 277 16.89 -6.02 -7.92
C ILE A 277 15.74 -5.96 -6.90
N LEU A 278 15.88 -6.67 -5.79
CA LEU A 278 14.88 -6.75 -4.73
C LEU A 278 15.14 -5.70 -3.65
N SER A 279 14.10 -4.96 -3.27
CA SER A 279 14.10 -4.05 -2.13
C SER A 279 13.18 -4.61 -1.04
N PHE A 280 13.78 -5.33 -0.10
CA PHE A 280 13.06 -5.88 1.05
C PHE A 280 12.66 -4.80 2.06
N HIS A 281 11.50 -4.97 2.68
CA HIS A 281 11.15 -4.20 3.85
C HIS A 281 12.18 -4.42 4.97
N ARG A 282 12.48 -3.38 5.75
CA ARG A 282 13.51 -3.43 6.82
C ARG A 282 13.27 -4.54 7.85
N SER A 283 12.00 -4.90 8.08
CA SER A 283 11.58 -5.92 9.03
C SER A 283 11.67 -7.36 8.50
N SER A 284 12.14 -7.55 7.27
CA SER A 284 12.24 -8.86 6.61
C SER A 284 13.52 -8.98 5.78
N LYS A 285 14.57 -8.26 6.17
CA LYS A 285 15.80 -8.14 5.38
C LYS A 285 16.68 -9.39 5.50
N HIS A 286 16.67 -10.06 6.65
CA HIS A 286 17.51 -11.23 6.88
C HIS A 286 16.95 -12.44 6.15
N VAL A 287 15.65 -12.72 6.30
CA VAL A 287 15.00 -13.78 5.53
C VAL A 287 15.04 -13.48 4.03
N GLY A 288 14.91 -12.20 3.64
CA GLY A 288 15.07 -11.78 2.25
C GLY A 288 16.46 -12.07 1.67
N ALA A 289 17.52 -11.83 2.44
CA ALA A 289 18.89 -12.16 2.04
C ALA A 289 19.09 -13.67 1.88
N GLN A 290 18.55 -14.49 2.79
CA GLN A 290 18.62 -15.96 2.69
C GLN A 290 17.93 -16.48 1.41
N VAL A 291 16.77 -15.90 1.05
CA VAL A 291 16.12 -16.21 -0.24
C VAL A 291 17.03 -15.82 -1.40
N GLY A 292 17.60 -14.61 -1.38
CA GLY A 292 18.52 -14.16 -2.43
C GLY A 292 19.74 -15.07 -2.61
N GLU A 293 20.35 -15.51 -1.52
CA GLU A 293 21.49 -16.43 -1.52
C GLU A 293 21.13 -17.82 -2.06
N MET A 294 19.99 -18.37 -1.67
CA MET A 294 19.46 -19.64 -2.21
C MET A 294 19.26 -19.55 -3.72
N ILE A 295 18.62 -18.46 -4.19
CA ILE A 295 18.37 -18.25 -5.62
C ILE A 295 19.67 -18.11 -6.39
N GLN A 296 20.65 -17.35 -5.90
CA GLN A 296 21.96 -17.24 -6.54
C GLN A 296 22.70 -18.58 -6.58
N GLY A 297 22.48 -19.47 -5.61
CA GLY A 297 22.95 -20.87 -5.67
C GLY A 297 22.40 -21.60 -6.88
N VAL A 298 21.08 -21.58 -7.08
CA VAL A 298 20.42 -22.22 -8.24
C VAL A 298 20.86 -21.58 -9.56
N LEU A 299 20.97 -20.25 -9.62
CA LEU A 299 21.47 -19.54 -10.81
C LEU A 299 22.87 -20.06 -11.21
N LYS A 300 23.75 -20.25 -10.23
CA LYS A 300 25.11 -20.75 -10.47
C LYS A 300 25.11 -22.19 -11.02
N GLU A 301 24.22 -23.06 -10.53
CA GLU A 301 24.08 -24.43 -11.02
C GLU A 301 23.65 -24.49 -12.50
N HIS A 302 22.83 -23.53 -12.94
CA HIS A 302 22.40 -23.37 -14.34
C HIS A 302 23.38 -22.59 -15.23
N GLY A 303 24.51 -22.16 -14.68
CA GLY A 303 25.48 -21.30 -15.37
C GLY A 303 24.92 -19.92 -15.72
N ALA A 304 23.93 -19.43 -14.96
CA ALA A 304 23.41 -18.08 -15.05
C ALA A 304 24.28 -17.11 -14.24
N PRO A 305 24.40 -15.84 -14.66
CA PRO A 305 25.06 -14.83 -13.84
C PRO A 305 24.28 -14.64 -12.52
N VAL A 306 24.97 -14.78 -11.39
CA VAL A 306 24.34 -14.62 -10.05
C VAL A 306 23.73 -13.24 -9.86
N ASP A 307 24.30 -12.22 -10.52
CA ASP A 307 23.83 -10.84 -10.50
C ASP A 307 22.53 -10.60 -11.30
N LEU A 308 21.97 -11.65 -11.90
CA LEU A 308 20.64 -11.62 -12.50
C LEU A 308 19.55 -11.42 -11.43
N VAL A 309 19.77 -11.90 -10.22
CA VAL A 309 18.94 -11.61 -9.05
C VAL A 309 19.81 -11.02 -7.95
N GLN A 310 19.56 -9.77 -7.62
CA GLN A 310 20.25 -9.03 -6.57
C GLN A 310 19.25 -8.46 -5.57
N TRP A 311 19.75 -7.97 -4.43
CA TRP A 311 18.95 -7.27 -3.45
C TRP A 311 19.75 -6.16 -2.78
N ILE A 312 19.03 -5.16 -2.27
CA ILE A 312 19.63 -4.06 -1.52
C ILE A 312 20.09 -4.58 -0.16
N LYS A 313 21.40 -4.68 0.05
CA LYS A 313 22.01 -5.22 1.28
C LYS A 313 21.92 -4.25 2.45
N ASP A 314 22.33 -3.00 2.23
CA ASP A 314 22.34 -1.94 3.26
C ASP A 314 21.28 -0.89 2.98
N ARG A 315 20.08 -1.11 3.52
CA ARG A 315 19.02 -0.09 3.50
C ARG A 315 19.25 0.89 4.64
N GLN A 316 20.17 1.84 4.47
CA GLN A 316 20.42 2.88 5.47
C GLN A 316 19.27 3.90 5.55
N SER A 317 18.52 4.10 4.45
CA SER A 317 17.38 5.01 4.43
C SER A 317 16.36 4.71 3.30
N ARG A 318 15.24 5.43 3.32
CA ARG A 318 14.28 5.47 2.22
C ARG A 318 14.90 6.05 0.94
N LYS A 319 15.86 6.99 1.08
CA LYS A 319 16.57 7.64 -0.04
C LYS A 319 17.25 6.61 -0.95
N THR A 320 17.93 5.60 -0.39
CA THR A 320 18.60 4.56 -1.20
C THR A 320 17.61 3.84 -2.12
N THR A 321 16.40 3.52 -1.64
CA THR A 321 15.39 2.88 -2.50
C THR A 321 14.91 3.82 -3.61
N GLU A 322 14.72 5.09 -3.30
CA GLU A 322 14.31 6.11 -4.28
C GLU A 322 15.39 6.35 -5.35
N SER A 323 16.68 6.28 -4.97
CA SER A 323 17.78 6.31 -5.94
C SER A 323 17.68 5.17 -6.95
N PHE A 324 17.41 3.93 -6.52
CA PHE A 324 17.15 2.83 -7.46
C PHE A 324 15.91 3.07 -8.34
N MET A 325 14.84 3.68 -7.80
CA MET A 325 13.62 3.93 -8.57
C MET A 325 13.84 4.94 -9.71
N ARG A 326 14.75 5.90 -9.53
CA ARG A 326 15.06 6.96 -10.50
C ARG A 326 16.28 6.63 -11.39
N HIS A 327 17.05 5.60 -11.04
CA HIS A 327 18.28 5.29 -11.73
C HIS A 327 18.03 4.90 -13.20
N PRO A 328 18.73 5.50 -14.19
CA PRO A 328 18.45 5.33 -15.63
C PRO A 328 18.64 3.90 -16.15
N GLY A 329 19.43 3.07 -15.46
CA GLY A 329 19.58 1.64 -15.75
C GLY A 329 18.46 0.74 -15.23
N VAL A 330 17.50 1.25 -14.44
CA VAL A 330 16.31 0.50 -14.01
C VAL A 330 15.18 0.81 -14.99
N ALA A 331 14.69 -0.21 -15.69
CA ALA A 331 13.72 -0.05 -16.76
C ALA A 331 12.26 -0.14 -16.28
N PHE A 332 12.02 -0.81 -15.15
CA PHE A 332 10.67 -1.05 -14.66
C PHE A 332 10.62 -1.23 -13.14
N ILE A 333 9.51 -0.85 -12.50
CA ILE A 333 9.28 -1.04 -11.07
C ILE A 333 8.04 -1.91 -10.83
N LEU A 334 8.19 -2.98 -10.05
CA LEU A 334 7.08 -3.71 -9.45
C LEU A 334 6.92 -3.28 -7.99
N ALA A 335 5.98 -2.37 -7.73
CA ALA A 335 5.77 -1.77 -6.43
C ALA A 335 4.68 -2.51 -5.63
N THR A 336 5.09 -3.46 -4.80
CA THR A 336 4.21 -4.15 -3.83
C THR A 336 4.52 -3.63 -2.43
N GLY A 337 3.64 -2.80 -1.88
CA GLY A 337 3.84 -2.18 -0.57
C GLY A 337 2.73 -1.19 -0.26
N GLY A 338 2.91 -0.41 0.81
CA GLY A 338 1.94 0.62 1.18
C GLY A 338 1.82 1.74 0.14
N THR A 339 0.71 2.46 0.19
CA THR A 339 0.32 3.54 -0.75
C THR A 339 1.43 4.56 -1.00
N THR A 340 2.13 5.02 0.04
CA THR A 340 3.21 6.00 -0.08
C THR A 340 4.41 5.50 -0.88
N MET A 341 4.66 4.18 -0.89
CA MET A 341 5.77 3.59 -1.65
C MET A 341 5.37 3.38 -3.11
N VAL A 342 4.11 3.00 -3.35
CA VAL A 342 3.51 2.89 -4.67
C VAL A 342 3.51 4.25 -5.37
N GLN A 343 3.09 5.31 -4.67
CA GLN A 343 3.13 6.68 -5.19
C GLN A 343 4.55 7.11 -5.56
N ALA A 344 5.53 6.84 -4.70
CA ALA A 344 6.93 7.14 -4.98
C ALA A 344 7.44 6.43 -6.25
N ALA A 345 7.02 5.19 -6.49
CA ALA A 345 7.35 4.47 -7.72
C ALA A 345 6.74 5.12 -8.97
N TYR A 346 5.47 5.54 -8.92
CA TYR A 346 4.84 6.25 -10.05
C TYR A 346 5.43 7.65 -10.30
N GLN A 347 5.97 8.29 -9.27
CA GLN A 347 6.60 9.61 -9.35
C GLN A 347 8.10 9.55 -9.70
N SER A 348 8.69 8.36 -9.85
CA SER A 348 10.14 8.23 -10.07
C SER A 348 10.58 8.53 -11.50
N GLY A 349 9.63 8.65 -12.45
CA GLY A 349 9.92 8.76 -13.88
C GLY A 349 10.16 7.41 -14.57
N THR A 350 10.36 6.34 -13.81
CA THR A 350 10.50 4.97 -14.33
C THR A 350 9.13 4.32 -14.45
N PRO A 351 8.82 3.60 -15.55
CA PRO A 351 7.58 2.85 -15.68
C PRO A 351 7.34 1.91 -14.49
N ALA A 352 6.13 1.95 -13.93
CA ALA A 352 5.79 1.21 -12.72
C ALA A 352 4.44 0.48 -12.82
N ILE A 353 4.36 -0.68 -12.18
CA ILE A 353 3.11 -1.31 -11.78
C ILE A 353 3.05 -1.36 -10.26
N GLY A 354 2.04 -0.67 -9.73
CA GLY A 354 1.71 -0.63 -8.32
C GLY A 354 0.56 -1.54 -7.92
N VAL A 355 0.30 -1.54 -6.62
CA VAL A 355 -0.88 -2.14 -5.99
C VAL A 355 -1.62 -1.09 -5.16
N GLY A 356 -2.79 -1.43 -4.66
CA GLY A 356 -3.57 -0.61 -3.72
C GLY A 356 -3.87 -1.34 -2.41
N PRO A 357 -4.40 -0.64 -1.40
CA PRO A 357 -4.90 -1.28 -0.17
C PRO A 357 -6.13 -2.13 -0.49
N GLY A 358 -6.46 -3.10 0.37
CA GLY A 358 -7.65 -3.93 0.21
C GLY A 358 -8.70 -3.68 1.29
N ASN A 359 -9.96 -3.56 0.92
CA ASN A 359 -11.07 -3.38 1.87
C ASN A 359 -12.31 -4.23 1.53
N ALA A 360 -12.08 -5.48 1.12
CA ALA A 360 -13.08 -6.25 0.39
C ALA A 360 -14.43 -6.39 1.13
N PRO A 361 -15.54 -5.85 0.58
CA PRO A 361 -16.88 -6.16 1.05
C PRO A 361 -17.28 -7.57 0.57
N THR A 362 -17.99 -8.30 1.41
CA THR A 362 -18.46 -9.66 1.15
C THR A 362 -19.96 -9.73 1.35
N LEU A 363 -20.72 -9.72 0.26
CA LEU A 363 -22.18 -9.79 0.29
C LEU A 363 -22.63 -11.25 0.46
N ILE A 364 -23.37 -11.54 1.53
CA ILE A 364 -24.00 -12.84 1.77
C ILE A 364 -25.49 -12.72 1.45
N CYS A 365 -25.90 -13.33 0.34
CA CYS A 365 -27.25 -13.24 -0.18
C CYS A 365 -28.21 -14.25 0.48
N PRO A 366 -29.53 -14.04 0.40
CA PRO A 366 -30.52 -14.96 0.98
C PRO A 366 -30.48 -16.38 0.41
N ASP A 367 -30.08 -16.54 -0.84
CA ASP A 367 -29.98 -17.83 -1.55
C ASP A 367 -28.61 -18.51 -1.40
N ALA A 368 -27.67 -17.90 -0.67
CA ALA A 368 -26.33 -18.41 -0.52
C ALA A 368 -26.32 -19.77 0.22
N ASN A 369 -25.38 -20.64 -0.17
CA ASN A 369 -25.00 -21.77 0.68
C ASN A 369 -24.26 -21.23 1.93
N ILE A 370 -25.00 -21.10 3.03
CA ILE A 370 -24.54 -20.46 4.27
C ILE A 370 -23.33 -21.16 4.89
N ASP A 371 -23.30 -22.49 4.88
CA ASP A 371 -22.18 -23.24 5.44
C ASP A 371 -20.92 -23.09 4.60
N HIS A 372 -21.06 -23.13 3.28
CA HIS A 372 -19.95 -22.87 2.37
C HIS A 372 -19.44 -21.42 2.50
N ALA A 373 -20.35 -20.44 2.58
CA ALA A 373 -19.99 -19.04 2.74
C ALA A 373 -19.23 -18.78 4.06
N ALA A 374 -19.70 -19.34 5.18
CA ALA A 374 -19.01 -19.22 6.46
C ALA A 374 -17.64 -19.90 6.44
N ASP A 375 -17.51 -21.04 5.74
CA ASP A 375 -16.23 -21.73 5.55
C ASP A 375 -15.23 -20.89 4.75
N CYS A 376 -15.68 -20.32 3.64
CA CYS A 376 -14.88 -19.42 2.81
C CYS A 376 -14.35 -18.24 3.63
N VAL A 377 -15.24 -17.56 4.36
CA VAL A 377 -14.91 -16.38 5.16
C VAL A 377 -13.89 -16.71 6.24
N VAL A 378 -14.13 -17.77 7.03
CA VAL A 378 -13.20 -18.13 8.12
C VAL A 378 -11.86 -18.56 7.55
N THR A 379 -11.85 -19.48 6.58
CA THR A 379 -10.64 -19.98 5.94
C THR A 379 -9.80 -18.85 5.35
N SER A 380 -10.44 -17.93 4.63
CA SER A 380 -9.78 -16.82 3.98
C SER A 380 -9.27 -15.76 4.97
N LYS A 381 -10.11 -15.32 5.90
CA LYS A 381 -9.77 -14.22 6.81
C LYS A 381 -8.77 -14.63 7.89
N SER A 382 -8.81 -15.89 8.33
CA SER A 382 -7.83 -16.40 9.29
C SER A 382 -6.48 -16.76 8.65
N PHE A 383 -6.42 -16.89 7.32
CA PHE A 383 -5.21 -17.27 6.60
C PHE A 383 -4.09 -16.25 6.78
N ASP A 384 -2.95 -16.74 7.28
CA ASP A 384 -1.78 -15.98 7.70
C ASP A 384 -2.18 -14.78 8.58
N ASN A 385 -3.16 -15.00 9.48
CA ASN A 385 -3.73 -13.99 10.35
C ASN A 385 -4.28 -12.76 9.60
N GLY A 386 -4.91 -12.96 8.44
CA GLY A 386 -5.59 -11.89 7.70
C GLY A 386 -4.66 -10.93 6.96
N LEU A 387 -3.43 -11.37 6.64
CA LEU A 387 -2.40 -10.55 5.99
C LEU A 387 -2.50 -10.45 4.46
N ILE A 388 -3.42 -11.17 3.82
CA ILE A 388 -3.65 -11.05 2.38
C ILE A 388 -4.57 -9.84 2.13
N CYS A 389 -4.12 -8.89 1.30
CA CYS A 389 -4.84 -7.65 1.02
C CYS A 389 -6.23 -7.89 0.40
N GLY A 390 -6.38 -8.91 -0.43
CA GLY A 390 -7.69 -9.28 -0.99
C GLY A 390 -8.58 -10.11 -0.07
N SER A 391 -8.20 -10.33 1.20
CA SER A 391 -9.05 -10.99 2.19
C SER A 391 -10.30 -10.15 2.48
N GLU A 392 -11.37 -10.81 2.93
CA GLU A 392 -12.59 -10.17 3.37
C GLU A 392 -12.27 -9.14 4.47
N GLN A 393 -12.93 -8.00 4.47
CA GLN A 393 -12.79 -7.00 5.54
C GLN A 393 -14.14 -6.65 6.15
N ASN A 394 -15.20 -6.70 5.34
CA ASN A 394 -16.54 -6.28 5.75
C ASN A 394 -17.56 -7.31 5.24
N LEU A 395 -18.18 -8.07 6.15
CA LEU A 395 -19.35 -8.88 5.86
C LEU A 395 -20.56 -7.96 5.72
N VAL A 396 -21.28 -8.12 4.62
CA VAL A 396 -22.54 -7.43 4.34
C VAL A 396 -23.59 -8.52 4.21
N VAL A 397 -24.36 -8.76 5.27
CA VAL A 397 -25.19 -9.95 5.40
C VAL A 397 -26.67 -9.58 5.34
N CYS A 398 -27.41 -10.22 4.44
CA CYS A 398 -28.86 -10.03 4.37
C CYS A 398 -29.54 -10.57 5.64
N ARG A 399 -30.44 -9.78 6.22
CA ARG A 399 -31.10 -10.07 7.49
C ARG A 399 -31.79 -11.43 7.51
N ALA A 400 -32.33 -11.86 6.37
CA ALA A 400 -33.00 -13.15 6.20
C ALA A 400 -32.12 -14.36 6.56
N VAL A 401 -30.80 -14.27 6.39
CA VAL A 401 -29.86 -15.38 6.64
C VAL A 401 -28.94 -15.16 7.83
N LEU A 402 -29.01 -13.98 8.47
CA LEU A 402 -28.13 -13.59 9.57
C LEU A 402 -28.06 -14.63 10.70
N PRO A 403 -29.17 -15.16 11.26
CA PRO A 403 -29.10 -16.10 12.37
C PRO A 403 -28.33 -17.39 12.01
N ARG A 404 -28.63 -17.97 10.85
CA ARG A 404 -27.97 -19.20 10.35
C ARG A 404 -26.50 -18.96 10.03
N PHE A 405 -26.17 -17.79 9.47
CA PHE A 405 -24.79 -17.45 9.13
C PHE A 405 -23.93 -17.24 10.38
N VAL A 406 -24.45 -16.56 11.40
CA VAL A 406 -23.77 -16.40 12.70
C VAL A 406 -23.53 -17.74 13.37
N GLU A 407 -24.53 -18.64 13.37
CA GLU A 407 -24.36 -20.00 13.90
C GLU A 407 -23.25 -20.76 13.15
N SER A 408 -23.27 -20.70 11.82
CA SER A 408 -22.29 -21.39 10.96
C SER A 408 -20.86 -20.83 11.13
N LEU A 409 -20.72 -19.52 11.37
CA LEU A 409 -19.44 -18.88 11.74
C LEU A 409 -18.92 -19.39 13.10
N ILE A 410 -19.80 -19.49 14.11
CA ILE A 410 -19.45 -19.99 15.45
C ILE A 410 -18.98 -21.44 15.39
N GLN A 411 -19.65 -22.30 14.61
CA GLN A 411 -19.23 -23.70 14.39
C GLN A 411 -17.82 -23.80 13.79
N ARG A 412 -17.40 -22.79 13.01
CA ARG A 412 -16.05 -22.65 12.44
C ARG A 412 -15.09 -21.86 13.32
N ARG A 413 -15.45 -21.68 14.59
CA ARG A 413 -14.64 -21.03 15.63
C ARG A 413 -14.42 -19.53 15.42
N ALA A 414 -15.34 -18.85 14.75
CA ALA A 414 -15.40 -17.39 14.78
C ALA A 414 -16.10 -16.92 16.06
N ALA A 415 -15.53 -15.95 16.75
CA ALA A 415 -16.16 -15.27 17.86
C ALA A 415 -16.91 -14.04 17.33
N VAL A 416 -18.23 -14.14 17.24
CA VAL A 416 -19.11 -12.98 16.99
C VAL A 416 -19.27 -12.20 18.28
N LEU A 417 -18.86 -10.94 18.27
CA LEU A 417 -18.90 -10.06 19.44
C LEU A 417 -20.33 -9.58 19.71
N THR A 418 -20.68 -9.52 20.98
CA THR A 418 -21.93 -8.91 21.45
C THR A 418 -21.81 -7.38 21.47
N GLU A 419 -22.94 -6.67 21.44
CA GLU A 419 -22.96 -5.21 21.57
C GLU A 419 -22.24 -4.69 22.82
N GLN A 420 -22.21 -5.49 23.89
CA GLN A 420 -21.52 -5.17 25.14
C GLN A 420 -19.99 -5.36 25.04
N GLU A 421 -19.52 -6.30 24.21
CA GLU A 421 -18.09 -6.57 24.01
C GLU A 421 -17.43 -5.57 23.05
N VAL A 422 -18.20 -4.99 22.11
CA VAL A 422 -17.66 -4.14 21.04
C VAL A 422 -16.93 -2.88 21.55
N PRO A 423 -17.44 -2.10 22.53
CA PRO A 423 -16.78 -0.87 22.98
C PRO A 423 -15.36 -1.14 23.55
N ASP A 424 -15.25 -2.07 24.49
CA ASP A 424 -13.98 -2.45 25.13
C ASP A 424 -13.01 -3.08 24.12
N PHE A 425 -13.54 -3.90 23.21
CA PHE A 425 -12.75 -4.47 22.13
C PHE A 425 -12.18 -3.36 21.25
N LYS A 426 -13.04 -2.43 20.80
CA LYS A 426 -12.66 -1.29 19.96
C LYS A 426 -11.54 -0.50 20.62
N GLU A 427 -11.71 -0.09 21.87
CA GLU A 427 -10.72 0.71 22.60
C GLU A 427 -9.33 0.06 22.58
N LYS A 428 -9.25 -1.27 22.74
CA LYS A 428 -7.97 -2.00 22.84
C LYS A 428 -7.32 -2.30 21.49
N VAL A 429 -8.09 -2.46 20.43
CA VAL A 429 -7.57 -2.82 19.09
C VAL A 429 -7.35 -1.62 18.18
N THR A 430 -7.63 -0.41 18.66
CA THR A 430 -7.54 0.83 17.88
C THR A 430 -6.62 1.85 18.53
N THR A 431 -6.17 2.85 17.76
CA THR A 431 -5.38 4.00 18.19
C THR A 431 -6.03 5.30 17.67
N GLY A 432 -5.47 6.45 18.05
CA GLY A 432 -5.96 7.76 17.56
C GLY A 432 -7.39 8.07 18.00
N GLN A 433 -7.72 7.84 19.28
CA GLN A 433 -9.08 7.91 19.82
C GLN A 433 -10.08 6.96 19.14
N GLY A 434 -9.59 5.85 18.59
CA GLY A 434 -10.42 4.80 18.02
C GLY A 434 -10.76 4.96 16.55
N SER A 435 -9.93 5.72 15.82
CA SER A 435 -10.05 5.98 14.38
C SER A 435 -9.18 5.07 13.51
N HIS A 436 -8.12 4.47 14.06
CA HIS A 436 -7.19 3.62 13.31
C HIS A 436 -7.01 2.27 13.98
N ILE A 437 -6.76 1.21 13.20
CA ILE A 437 -6.36 -0.09 13.76
C ILE A 437 -4.97 0.04 14.38
N ASN A 438 -4.81 -0.49 15.59
CA ASN A 438 -3.54 -0.49 16.29
C ASN A 438 -2.53 -1.34 15.51
N PRO A 439 -1.35 -0.81 15.11
CA PRO A 439 -0.33 -1.58 14.40
C PRO A 439 0.12 -2.85 15.11
N LEU A 440 -0.02 -2.93 16.45
CA LEU A 440 0.29 -4.13 17.22
C LEU A 440 -0.71 -5.29 17.00
N VAL A 441 -1.87 -5.01 16.41
CA VAL A 441 -2.89 -6.02 16.06
C VAL A 441 -2.60 -6.67 14.70
N ILE A 442 -1.87 -5.98 13.82
CA ILE A 442 -1.60 -6.41 12.46
C ILE A 442 -0.90 -7.78 12.46
N GLY A 443 -1.50 -8.73 11.75
CA GLY A 443 -1.01 -10.09 11.60
C GLY A 443 -0.89 -10.90 12.88
N GLN A 444 -1.49 -10.47 14.00
CA GLN A 444 -1.56 -11.27 15.21
C GLN A 444 -2.69 -12.31 15.11
N GLY A 445 -2.49 -13.45 15.76
CA GLY A 445 -3.51 -14.51 15.82
C GLY A 445 -4.79 -14.03 16.53
N ALA A 446 -5.94 -14.53 16.10
CA ALA A 446 -7.22 -14.18 16.71
C ALA A 446 -7.27 -14.58 18.19
N ASP A 447 -6.59 -15.66 18.58
CA ASP A 447 -6.44 -16.08 19.97
C ASP A 447 -5.62 -15.08 20.80
N VAL A 448 -4.57 -14.50 20.22
CA VAL A 448 -3.74 -13.47 20.86
C VAL A 448 -4.58 -12.21 21.08
N ILE A 449 -5.27 -11.75 20.03
CA ILE A 449 -6.13 -10.57 20.09
C ILE A 449 -7.27 -10.79 21.09
N ALA A 450 -7.90 -11.96 21.10
CA ALA A 450 -8.97 -12.29 22.05
C ALA A 450 -8.46 -12.25 23.50
N ARG A 451 -7.28 -12.82 23.78
CA ARG A 451 -6.67 -12.79 25.12
C ARG A 451 -6.39 -11.37 25.60
N THR A 452 -5.84 -10.50 24.76
CA THR A 452 -5.50 -9.12 25.13
C THR A 452 -6.75 -8.23 25.28
N THR A 453 -7.81 -8.54 24.54
CA THR A 453 -9.06 -7.78 24.58
C THR A 453 -10.04 -8.27 25.64
N GLY A 454 -9.89 -9.51 26.11
CA GLY A 454 -10.75 -10.13 27.13
C GLY A 454 -11.90 -10.97 26.55
N ILE A 455 -11.95 -11.15 25.22
CA ILE A 455 -12.96 -11.98 24.56
C ILE A 455 -12.68 -13.45 24.86
N LYS A 456 -13.69 -14.15 25.40
CA LYS A 456 -13.60 -15.57 25.78
C LYS A 456 -14.72 -16.37 25.14
N ARG A 457 -14.38 -17.56 24.64
CA ARG A 457 -15.32 -18.57 24.13
C ARG A 457 -14.87 -19.94 24.64
N GLU A 458 -15.77 -20.93 24.62
CA GLU A 458 -15.47 -22.31 25.05
C GLU A 458 -14.64 -23.10 24.01
N TYR A 459 -14.30 -22.47 22.89
CA TYR A 459 -13.52 -23.04 21.79
C TYR A 459 -12.34 -22.12 21.41
N PRO A 460 -11.27 -22.64 20.78
CA PRO A 460 -10.17 -21.82 20.28
C PRO A 460 -10.62 -20.86 19.18
N ILE A 461 -10.43 -19.55 19.36
CA ILE A 461 -10.92 -18.52 18.43
C ILE A 461 -9.99 -18.42 17.21
N LYS A 462 -10.57 -18.51 16.00
CA LYS A 462 -9.86 -18.34 14.70
C LYS A 462 -10.11 -17.00 14.02
N LEU A 463 -11.25 -16.36 14.32
CA LEU A 463 -11.69 -15.12 13.68
C LEU A 463 -12.52 -14.32 14.69
N LEU A 464 -12.36 -12.99 14.69
CA LEU A 464 -13.17 -12.07 15.48
C LEU A 464 -14.12 -11.32 14.55
N VAL A 465 -15.42 -11.37 14.82
CA VAL A 465 -16.46 -10.71 14.01
C VAL A 465 -17.08 -9.58 14.81
N VAL A 466 -17.00 -8.36 14.30
CA VAL A 466 -17.39 -7.12 14.99
C VAL A 466 -18.62 -6.51 14.32
N PRO A 467 -19.82 -6.57 14.95
CA PRO A 467 -20.99 -5.86 14.44
C PRO A 467 -20.75 -4.34 14.37
N THR A 468 -21.13 -3.72 13.25
CA THR A 468 -21.01 -2.27 13.07
C THR A 468 -21.97 -1.74 12.00
N GLU A 469 -22.27 -0.44 12.03
CA GLU A 469 -23.25 0.20 11.13
C GLU A 469 -22.70 1.38 10.35
N LYS A 470 -21.75 2.13 10.92
CA LYS A 470 -21.24 3.36 10.32
C LYS A 470 -20.20 3.07 9.24
N ILE A 471 -20.33 3.74 8.09
CA ILE A 471 -19.39 3.64 6.97
C ILE A 471 -18.82 5.03 6.72
N ASP A 472 -17.76 5.33 7.47
CA ASP A 472 -17.01 6.58 7.42
C ASP A 472 -15.55 6.34 7.86
N ALA A 473 -14.69 7.32 7.60
CA ALA A 473 -13.25 7.22 7.88
C ALA A 473 -12.92 7.21 9.38
N GLN A 474 -13.86 7.54 10.26
CA GLN A 474 -13.67 7.50 11.72
C GLN A 474 -14.01 6.13 12.30
N ASN A 475 -14.66 5.25 11.52
CA ASN A 475 -14.89 3.87 11.91
C ASN A 475 -13.77 2.96 11.36
N PRO A 476 -12.76 2.57 12.17
CA PRO A 476 -11.68 1.69 11.71
C PRO A 476 -12.17 0.32 11.27
N PHE A 477 -13.35 -0.10 11.72
CA PHE A 477 -13.97 -1.34 11.28
C PHE A 477 -14.52 -1.25 9.85
N ALA A 478 -14.74 -0.06 9.29
CA ALA A 478 -15.11 0.11 7.88
C ALA A 478 -13.89 0.12 6.92
N LEU A 479 -12.66 0.09 7.47
CA LEU A 479 -11.39 0.21 6.75
C LEU A 479 -10.62 -1.12 6.72
N GLU A 480 -9.45 -1.16 6.08
CA GLU A 480 -8.55 -2.31 6.07
C GLU A 480 -8.00 -2.61 7.48
N LYS A 481 -8.06 -3.88 7.90
CA LYS A 481 -7.66 -4.30 9.26
C LYS A 481 -6.36 -5.11 9.35
N MET A 482 -5.95 -5.77 8.26
CA MET A 482 -4.75 -6.63 8.18
C MET A 482 -4.56 -7.58 9.39
N ALA A 483 -5.65 -8.12 9.91
CA ALA A 483 -5.73 -8.98 11.09
C ALA A 483 -6.92 -9.94 10.92
N PRO A 484 -7.03 -11.03 11.71
CA PRO A 484 -8.20 -11.92 11.69
C PRO A 484 -9.38 -11.30 12.45
N VAL A 485 -9.74 -10.09 12.03
CA VAL A 485 -10.86 -9.27 12.50
C VAL A 485 -11.67 -8.86 11.27
N ILE A 486 -12.97 -9.09 11.31
CA ILE A 486 -13.89 -8.75 10.22
C ILE A 486 -15.12 -8.04 10.76
N SER A 487 -15.64 -7.08 10.01
CA SER A 487 -16.82 -6.32 10.40
C SER A 487 -18.09 -6.99 9.90
N LEU A 488 -19.19 -6.81 10.60
CA LEU A 488 -20.51 -7.33 10.22
C LEU A 488 -21.52 -6.20 10.10
N PHE A 489 -21.90 -5.90 8.86
CA PHE A 489 -22.99 -5.00 8.49
C PHE A 489 -24.22 -5.84 8.12
N VAL A 490 -25.37 -5.51 8.72
CA VAL A 490 -26.64 -6.17 8.42
C VAL A 490 -27.43 -5.29 7.45
N VAL A 491 -27.91 -5.89 6.36
CA VAL A 491 -28.75 -5.23 5.35
C VAL A 491 -30.08 -5.95 5.20
N ASP A 492 -31.11 -5.26 4.75
CA ASP A 492 -32.43 -5.82 4.56
C ASP A 492 -32.50 -6.67 3.27
N ASP A 493 -31.80 -6.25 2.22
CA ASP A 493 -31.76 -6.92 0.92
C ASP A 493 -30.41 -6.73 0.18
N GLU A 494 -30.30 -7.41 -0.96
CA GLU A 494 -29.10 -7.42 -1.81
C GLU A 494 -28.84 -6.06 -2.48
N ASP A 495 -29.88 -5.27 -2.74
CA ASP A 495 -29.76 -3.93 -3.32
C ASP A 495 -29.11 -2.95 -2.33
N GLN A 496 -29.50 -3.00 -1.06
CA GLN A 496 -28.81 -2.30 0.02
C GLN A 496 -27.40 -2.84 0.20
N GLY A 497 -27.22 -4.16 0.09
CA GLY A 497 -25.91 -4.81 0.13
C GLY A 497 -24.94 -4.26 -0.91
N ILE A 498 -25.37 -4.14 -2.17
CA ILE A 498 -24.60 -3.52 -3.26
C ILE A 498 -24.26 -2.06 -2.94
N LYS A 499 -25.23 -1.27 -2.43
CA LYS A 499 -24.96 0.15 -2.08
C LYS A 499 -23.88 0.28 -0.99
N ILE A 500 -23.97 -0.56 0.05
CA ILE A 500 -23.00 -0.58 1.15
C ILE A 500 -21.63 -1.06 0.67
N GLY A 501 -21.56 -2.14 -0.10
CA GLY A 501 -20.31 -2.66 -0.64
C GLY A 501 -19.58 -1.61 -1.49
N LYS A 502 -20.32 -0.89 -2.33
CA LYS A 502 -19.76 0.22 -3.12
C LYS A 502 -19.20 1.33 -2.23
N LYS A 503 -19.94 1.73 -1.19
CA LYS A 503 -19.51 2.79 -0.26
C LYS A 503 -18.26 2.39 0.51
N LEU A 504 -18.14 1.14 0.94
CA LEU A 504 -16.95 0.61 1.63
C LEU A 504 -15.71 0.68 0.74
N LEU A 505 -15.82 0.27 -0.53
CA LEU A 505 -14.70 0.34 -1.48
C LEU A 505 -14.32 1.79 -1.85
N GLN A 506 -15.30 2.68 -1.94
CA GLN A 506 -15.04 4.11 -2.18
C GLN A 506 -14.37 4.79 -0.99
N LEU A 507 -14.62 4.30 0.24
CA LEU A 507 -13.96 4.77 1.43
C LEU A 507 -12.49 4.34 1.46
N GLU A 508 -12.21 3.06 1.16
CA GLU A 508 -10.88 2.50 1.01
C GLU A 508 -10.96 1.21 0.18
N GLY A 509 -9.95 0.87 -0.61
CA GLY A 509 -9.90 -0.39 -1.35
C GLY A 509 -10.46 -0.37 -2.77
N ALA A 510 -10.80 0.80 -3.31
CA ALA A 510 -11.23 0.98 -4.69
C ALA A 510 -10.23 0.33 -5.66
N GLY A 511 -10.78 -0.45 -6.59
CA GLY A 511 -10.01 -1.18 -7.59
C GLY A 511 -9.48 -2.53 -7.14
N HIS A 512 -9.55 -2.91 -5.86
CA HIS A 512 -8.92 -4.15 -5.39
C HIS A 512 -9.81 -5.40 -5.56
N THR A 513 -10.67 -5.69 -4.57
CA THR A 513 -11.47 -6.94 -4.49
C THR A 513 -12.86 -6.68 -3.93
N ALA A 514 -13.87 -7.37 -4.46
CA ALA A 514 -15.20 -7.53 -3.86
C ALA A 514 -15.61 -9.01 -3.90
N VAL A 515 -16.48 -9.44 -2.98
CA VAL A 515 -16.90 -10.84 -2.85
C VAL A 515 -18.41 -10.93 -2.74
N ILE A 516 -19.00 -11.93 -3.39
CA ILE A 516 -20.43 -12.26 -3.26
C ILE A 516 -20.61 -13.76 -3.09
N HIS A 517 -21.52 -14.13 -2.18
CA HIS A 517 -22.00 -15.50 -2.02
C HIS A 517 -23.48 -15.57 -2.41
N THR A 518 -23.77 -16.23 -3.53
CA THR A 518 -25.11 -16.40 -4.12
C THR A 518 -25.05 -17.46 -5.22
N GLU A 519 -26.18 -18.10 -5.55
CA GLU A 519 -26.30 -18.97 -6.73
C GLU A 519 -26.98 -18.22 -7.89
N ASN A 520 -27.42 -16.98 -7.67
CA ASN A 520 -28.09 -16.15 -8.65
C ASN A 520 -27.11 -15.44 -9.60
N ARG A 521 -27.05 -15.90 -10.85
CA ARG A 521 -26.20 -15.35 -11.90
C ARG A 521 -26.51 -13.88 -12.25
N GLU A 522 -27.77 -13.50 -12.32
CA GLU A 522 -28.16 -12.12 -12.64
C GLU A 522 -27.69 -11.17 -11.53
N LEU A 523 -27.79 -11.60 -10.27
CA LEU A 523 -27.30 -10.83 -9.13
C LEU A 523 -25.78 -10.71 -9.14
N ILE A 524 -25.04 -11.77 -9.51
CA ILE A 524 -23.59 -11.72 -9.68
C ILE A 524 -23.20 -10.66 -10.72
N GLU A 525 -23.86 -10.64 -11.87
CA GLU A 525 -23.57 -9.67 -12.94
C GLU A 525 -23.89 -8.23 -12.50
N ARG A 526 -25.02 -8.03 -11.81
CA ARG A 526 -25.41 -6.73 -11.24
C ARG A 526 -24.42 -6.25 -10.16
N PHE A 527 -24.00 -7.13 -9.27
CA PHE A 527 -23.00 -6.84 -8.25
C PHE A 527 -21.66 -6.46 -8.89
N ALA A 528 -21.20 -7.26 -9.85
CA ALA A 528 -19.94 -7.03 -10.54
C ALA A 528 -19.91 -5.69 -11.31
N ALA A 529 -21.01 -5.34 -11.98
CA ALA A 529 -21.15 -4.06 -12.67
C ALA A 529 -21.15 -2.85 -11.72
N ALA A 530 -21.59 -3.03 -10.46
CA ALA A 530 -21.73 -1.95 -9.50
C ALA A 530 -20.47 -1.71 -8.64
N MET A 531 -19.69 -2.77 -8.37
CA MET A 531 -18.52 -2.70 -7.50
C MET A 531 -17.32 -2.01 -8.18
N PRO A 532 -16.72 -0.97 -7.59
CA PRO A 532 -15.46 -0.41 -8.08
C PRO A 532 -14.29 -1.31 -7.65
N ALA A 533 -14.21 -2.53 -8.19
CA ALA A 533 -13.17 -3.52 -7.89
C ALA A 533 -12.68 -4.19 -9.18
N SER A 534 -11.38 -4.50 -9.26
CA SER A 534 -10.80 -5.22 -10.41
C SER A 534 -11.10 -6.72 -10.36
N ARG A 535 -11.39 -7.26 -9.17
CA ARG A 535 -11.65 -8.68 -8.94
C ARG A 535 -12.94 -8.84 -8.16
N VAL A 536 -13.93 -9.47 -8.79
CA VAL A 536 -15.19 -9.86 -8.14
C VAL A 536 -15.16 -11.36 -7.96
N LEU A 537 -15.12 -11.81 -6.71
CA LEU A 537 -15.02 -13.21 -6.35
C LEU A 537 -16.40 -13.75 -6.00
N VAL A 538 -16.71 -14.96 -6.47
CA VAL A 538 -18.01 -15.60 -6.30
C VAL A 538 -17.80 -16.93 -5.59
N ASN A 539 -18.49 -17.14 -4.47
CA ASN A 539 -18.52 -18.43 -3.75
C ASN A 539 -17.13 -19.05 -3.46
N THR A 540 -16.11 -18.23 -3.17
CA THR A 540 -14.74 -18.69 -2.92
C THR A 540 -14.12 -17.93 -1.74
N PRO A 541 -13.20 -18.55 -0.97
CA PRO A 541 -12.39 -17.82 0.02
C PRO A 541 -11.60 -16.70 -0.66
N ALA A 542 -11.72 -15.46 -0.19
CA ALA A 542 -11.22 -14.29 -0.92
C ALA A 542 -9.69 -14.25 -1.04
N SER A 543 -8.96 -14.51 0.05
CA SER A 543 -7.50 -14.57 0.11
C SER A 543 -6.90 -15.52 -0.92
N HIS A 544 -7.53 -16.67 -1.11
CA HIS A 544 -7.08 -17.71 -2.04
C HIS A 544 -7.57 -17.45 -3.46
N GLY A 545 -8.80 -16.95 -3.59
CA GLY A 545 -9.40 -16.67 -4.88
C GLY A 545 -8.74 -15.50 -5.59
N VAL A 546 -8.43 -14.42 -4.87
CA VAL A 546 -7.85 -13.18 -5.42
C VAL A 546 -6.45 -13.41 -6.03
N ILE A 547 -5.67 -14.31 -5.42
CA ILE A 547 -4.31 -14.63 -5.86
C ILE A 547 -4.29 -15.73 -6.93
N GLY A 548 -5.44 -16.27 -7.34
CA GLY A 548 -5.54 -17.30 -8.38
C GLY A 548 -5.31 -18.75 -7.91
N SER A 549 -5.42 -19.03 -6.60
CA SER A 549 -5.25 -20.40 -6.08
C SER A 549 -6.52 -21.25 -6.16
N THR A 550 -7.68 -20.64 -5.91
CA THR A 550 -8.99 -21.33 -5.93
C THR A 550 -9.90 -20.86 -7.06
N THR A 551 -9.39 -19.99 -7.94
CA THR A 551 -10.12 -19.45 -9.10
C THR A 551 -9.29 -19.58 -10.37
N GLY A 552 -9.91 -19.31 -11.53
CA GLY A 552 -9.20 -19.23 -12.81
C GLY A 552 -8.42 -17.93 -13.03
N LEU A 553 -8.24 -17.09 -12.01
CA LEU A 553 -7.39 -15.91 -12.10
C LEU A 553 -5.91 -16.32 -12.22
N ILE A 554 -5.10 -15.46 -12.84
CA ILE A 554 -3.67 -15.70 -12.98
C ILE A 554 -3.01 -15.75 -11.59
N PRO A 555 -2.21 -16.78 -11.26
CA PRO A 555 -1.48 -16.84 -9.99
C PRO A 555 -0.58 -15.61 -9.79
N SER A 556 -0.84 -14.81 -8.75
CA SER A 556 -0.08 -13.58 -8.52
C SER A 556 -0.08 -13.08 -7.08
N LEU A 557 1.03 -12.46 -6.69
CA LEU A 557 1.20 -11.73 -5.43
C LEU A 557 1.44 -10.23 -5.66
N THR A 558 1.12 -9.72 -6.86
CA THR A 558 1.07 -8.30 -7.18
C THR A 558 -0.24 -8.04 -7.91
N LEU A 559 -1.19 -7.45 -7.18
CA LEU A 559 -2.58 -7.31 -7.59
C LEU A 559 -2.84 -5.85 -7.99
N GLY A 560 -2.82 -5.57 -9.28
CA GLY A 560 -3.08 -4.21 -9.77
C GLY A 560 -4.50 -3.77 -9.47
N CYS A 561 -4.70 -2.52 -9.04
CA CYS A 561 -6.02 -1.98 -8.70
C CYS A 561 -6.63 -1.12 -9.81
N GLY A 562 -6.02 -1.09 -11.00
CA GLY A 562 -6.44 -0.27 -12.13
C GLY A 562 -6.44 1.23 -11.82
N THR A 563 -7.04 2.01 -12.70
CA THR A 563 -7.11 3.48 -12.54
C THR A 563 -7.90 3.90 -11.31
N LEU A 564 -8.85 3.07 -10.85
CA LEU A 564 -9.61 3.27 -9.61
C LEU A 564 -8.70 3.31 -8.36
N GLY A 565 -7.62 2.53 -8.36
CA GLY A 565 -6.62 2.49 -7.30
C GLY A 565 -5.32 3.22 -7.64
N ASN A 566 -5.33 4.12 -8.63
CA ASN A 566 -4.13 4.82 -9.14
C ASN A 566 -3.02 3.86 -9.60
N ASN A 567 -3.39 2.79 -10.31
CA ASN A 567 -2.45 1.84 -10.89
C ASN A 567 -2.61 1.74 -12.41
N SER A 568 -1.53 1.34 -13.08
CA SER A 568 -1.43 1.21 -14.54
C SER A 568 -2.12 -0.04 -15.10
N THR A 569 -2.49 -1.00 -14.25
CA THR A 569 -3.21 -2.22 -14.61
C THR A 569 -4.14 -2.68 -13.49
N SER A 570 -5.22 -3.35 -13.85
CA SER A 570 -6.15 -4.08 -12.96
C SER A 570 -5.78 -5.55 -12.80
N ASP A 571 -4.81 -6.04 -13.56
CA ASP A 571 -4.54 -7.47 -13.72
C ASP A 571 -3.86 -8.06 -12.49
N ASN A 572 -4.00 -9.38 -12.34
CA ASN A 572 -3.02 -10.18 -11.62
C ASN A 572 -1.72 -10.14 -12.43
N VAL A 573 -0.75 -9.37 -11.92
CA VAL A 573 0.51 -9.12 -12.64
C VAL A 573 1.23 -10.45 -12.85
N ASN A 574 1.88 -10.58 -14.00
CA ASN A 574 2.60 -11.78 -14.44
C ASN A 574 3.70 -11.39 -15.42
N PHE A 575 4.46 -12.38 -15.91
CA PHE A 575 5.62 -12.16 -16.79
C PHE A 575 5.31 -11.36 -18.08
N LYS A 576 4.08 -11.41 -18.62
CA LYS A 576 3.70 -10.67 -19.84
C LYS A 576 3.73 -9.15 -19.62
N HIS A 577 3.56 -8.70 -18.39
CA HIS A 577 3.68 -7.29 -18.01
C HIS A 577 5.13 -6.81 -18.00
N LEU A 578 6.09 -7.74 -18.08
CA LEU A 578 7.53 -7.51 -18.03
C LEU A 578 8.17 -7.74 -19.40
N LEU A 579 7.37 -7.60 -20.46
CA LEU A 579 7.77 -7.75 -21.85
C LEU A 579 7.32 -6.54 -22.67
N ASN A 580 8.21 -6.05 -23.53
CA ASN A 580 7.88 -5.13 -24.61
C ASN A 580 7.44 -5.90 -25.85
N THR A 581 6.43 -5.41 -26.57
CA THR A 581 5.97 -6.01 -27.83
C THR A 581 6.41 -5.17 -29.03
N THR A 582 7.25 -5.76 -29.89
CA THR A 582 7.59 -5.24 -31.21
C THR A 582 6.60 -5.78 -32.23
N ARG A 583 6.08 -4.93 -33.13
CA ARG A 583 5.15 -5.34 -34.19
C ARG A 583 5.80 -5.17 -35.56
N ILE A 584 5.96 -6.27 -36.27
CA ILE A 584 6.35 -6.28 -37.67
C ILE A 584 5.05 -6.18 -38.47
N ALA A 585 4.80 -5.03 -39.10
CA ALA A 585 3.58 -4.78 -39.86
C ALA A 585 3.92 -4.66 -41.36
N GLU A 586 3.33 -5.52 -42.18
CA GLU A 586 3.56 -5.52 -43.63
C GLU A 586 2.49 -4.74 -44.40
N TYR A 587 2.78 -4.48 -45.68
CA TYR A 587 1.91 -3.67 -46.54
C TYR A 587 0.56 -4.34 -46.81
N LEU A 588 -0.51 -3.57 -46.55
CA LEU A 588 -1.92 -3.92 -46.81
C LEU A 588 -2.60 -2.86 -47.70
N PRO A 589 -2.48 -2.96 -49.03
CA PRO A 589 -3.03 -1.98 -49.95
C PRO A 589 -4.56 -1.88 -49.88
N GLU A 590 -5.26 -2.96 -49.50
CA GLU A 590 -6.72 -3.00 -49.43
C GLU A 590 -7.26 -1.98 -48.41
N ARG A 591 -6.49 -1.70 -47.34
CA ARG A 591 -6.84 -0.67 -46.36
C ARG A 591 -6.81 0.74 -46.93
N MET A 592 -6.06 1.03 -48.00
CA MET A 592 -6.14 2.34 -48.65
C MET A 592 -7.37 2.45 -49.53
N LEU A 593 -7.76 1.36 -50.20
CA LEU A 593 -8.92 1.32 -51.09
C LEU A 593 -10.24 1.61 -50.35
N GLN A 594 -10.35 1.23 -49.07
CA GLN A 594 -11.54 1.53 -48.25
C GLN A 594 -11.76 3.03 -48.00
N PHE A 595 -10.72 3.88 -48.15
CA PHE A 595 -10.81 5.33 -48.02
C PHE A 595 -11.14 6.01 -49.36
N MET A 596 -11.11 5.31 -50.50
CA MET A 596 -11.46 5.89 -51.80
C MET A 596 -12.87 6.50 -51.84
N PRO A 597 -13.91 5.88 -51.25
CA PRO A 597 -15.24 6.50 -51.15
C PRO A 597 -15.27 7.78 -50.30
N LEU A 598 -14.29 8.00 -49.42
CA LEU A 598 -14.16 9.19 -48.57
C LEU A 598 -13.48 10.36 -49.30
N LEU A 599 -12.86 10.14 -50.47
CA LEU A 599 -12.35 11.22 -51.32
C LEU A 599 -13.43 12.22 -51.75
N LYS A 600 -14.71 11.83 -51.68
CA LYS A 600 -15.86 12.72 -51.87
C LYS A 600 -15.90 13.90 -50.88
N TYR A 601 -15.22 13.79 -49.73
CA TYR A 601 -15.14 14.86 -48.72
C TYR A 601 -13.94 15.81 -48.93
N ILE A 602 -13.01 15.48 -49.84
CA ILE A 602 -11.80 16.29 -50.12
C ILE A 602 -12.02 17.21 -51.33
N ARG A 603 -12.96 16.86 -52.23
CA ARG A 603 -13.33 17.72 -53.36
C ARG A 603 -14.45 18.69 -52.95
N LYS A 604 -14.06 19.91 -52.55
CA LYS A 604 -14.88 21.12 -52.73
C LYS A 604 -14.15 22.08 -53.65
#